data_AF-A0A0D2AHC6-F1
#
_entry.id   AF-A0A0D2AHC6-F1
#
_cell.length_a   1.000
_cell.length_b   1.000
_cell.length_c   1.000
_cell.angle_alpha   90.00
_cell.angle_beta   90.00
_cell.angle_gamma   90.00
#
_symmetry.space_group_name_H-M   'P 1'
#
loop_
_entity.id
_entity.type
_entity.pdbx_description
1 polymer ?
#
loop_
_entity_poly.entity_id
_entity_poly.type
_entity_poly.pdbx_seq_one_letter_code
_entity_poly.pdbx_strand_id
1 'polypeptide(L)'
;LVSATAVVSRTLQFFGRSFSKMASSSTSHTTAVIAHQVITDLTVRLFSPIHPLSTSELDPHVWHRVEKDLYLYTSCQSAWLYVALVNETKLVAGDLLVVDIKVGRKPPNSSSDHQWESRPGGIWVLREKFSGNIDDAVTGVDVLFGVDAVDPRPQWTLMELPLKLQARAEVPVARLSVRRGRVMPRPDAREALRVREDGRFKIVQISDTHMVTGVGVCNDAIDADGNPLPKTEADPLTVKFIGNILDIEKPNLVILAGDQLHHDIPDSQSALFKVVAPLIERSIPFAAVFGNHDSEGIHALTRMSLLSQVANTRS
;
A
#
# COMPACT_ATOMS: atom_id res chain seq x y z
N LEU A 1 -11.65 22.99 6.85
CA LEU A 1 -12.06 22.17 8.02
C LEU A 1 -11.56 20.73 7.84
N VAL A 2 -10.29 20.47 8.18
CA VAL A 2 -9.79 19.10 8.38
C VAL A 2 -9.81 18.90 9.89
N SER A 3 -10.84 18.21 10.39
CA SER A 3 -10.97 17.93 11.82
C SER A 3 -11.01 16.41 11.99
N ALA A 4 -9.82 15.81 12.09
CA ALA A 4 -9.72 14.43 12.54
C ALA A 4 -10.22 14.38 13.98
N THR A 5 -11.44 13.88 14.19
CA THR A 5 -12.04 13.81 15.51
C THR A 5 -11.70 12.45 16.12
N ALA A 6 -10.74 12.41 17.04
CA ALA A 6 -10.51 11.24 17.88
C ALA A 6 -11.42 11.31 19.11
N VAL A 7 -12.56 10.62 19.07
CA VAL A 7 -13.42 10.48 20.26
C VAL A 7 -12.95 9.28 21.08
N VAL A 8 -12.36 9.54 22.25
CA VAL A 8 -12.11 8.50 23.27
C VAL A 8 -13.42 8.27 24.03
N SER A 9 -14.07 7.12 23.83
CA SER A 9 -15.31 6.81 24.57
C SER A 9 -15.28 5.45 25.26
N ARG A 10 -15.59 5.53 26.56
CA ARG A 10 -16.09 4.52 27.53
C ARG A 10 -15.31 3.23 27.74
N THR A 11 -14.75 3.13 28.95
CA THR A 11 -14.40 1.86 29.62
C THR A 11 -15.65 1.00 29.78
N LEU A 12 -15.74 -0.14 29.07
CA LEU A 12 -16.68 -1.21 29.41
C LEU A 12 -16.03 -2.15 30.42
N GLN A 13 -16.65 -2.26 31.61
CA GLN A 13 -16.34 -3.32 32.58
C GLN A 13 -17.22 -4.53 32.27
N PHE A 14 -16.61 -5.64 31.87
CA PHE A 14 -17.32 -6.91 31.68
C PHE A 14 -17.26 -7.73 32.97
N PHE A 15 -18.41 -7.94 33.62
CA PHE A 15 -18.55 -8.92 34.70
C PHE A 15 -18.79 -10.31 34.08
N GLY A 16 -17.89 -11.25 34.39
CA GLY A 16 -17.84 -12.57 33.75
C GLY A 16 -19.05 -13.47 34.04
N ARG A 17 -19.52 -14.16 33.01
CA ARG A 17 -20.18 -15.47 33.13
C ARG A 17 -19.45 -16.46 32.22
N SER A 18 -19.13 -17.63 32.77
CA SER A 18 -18.47 -18.73 32.09
C SER A 18 -19.33 -19.22 30.92
N PHE A 19 -18.77 -19.26 29.71
CA PHE A 19 -19.35 -19.93 28.56
C PHE A 19 -18.54 -21.18 28.21
N SER A 20 -19.23 -22.31 28.15
CA SER A 20 -18.71 -23.64 27.84
C SER A 20 -18.19 -23.74 26.40
N LYS A 21 -17.05 -24.42 26.23
CA LYS A 21 -16.45 -24.81 24.93
C LYS A 21 -17.46 -25.55 24.06
N MET A 22 -17.72 -25.04 22.85
CA MET A 22 -18.27 -25.82 21.75
C MET A 22 -17.13 -26.35 20.89
N ALA A 23 -17.21 -27.63 20.54
CA ALA A 23 -16.20 -28.36 19.78
C ALA A 23 -16.10 -27.85 18.34
N SER A 24 -14.86 -27.64 17.87
CA SER A 24 -14.55 -27.35 16.47
C SER A 24 -14.56 -28.65 15.65
N SER A 25 -15.38 -28.73 14.60
CA SER A 25 -15.23 -29.79 13.60
C SER A 25 -14.06 -29.46 12.68
N SER A 26 -13.11 -30.39 12.59
CA SER A 26 -11.96 -30.29 11.69
C SER A 26 -12.33 -30.82 10.32
N THR A 27 -12.67 -29.93 9.39
CA THR A 27 -12.67 -30.26 7.95
C THR A 27 -11.25 -30.14 7.42
N SER A 28 -10.72 -31.26 6.93
CA SER A 28 -9.43 -31.35 6.25
C SER A 28 -9.45 -30.49 4.99
N HIS A 29 -8.73 -29.36 5.00
CA HIS A 29 -8.48 -28.59 3.79
C HIS A 29 -7.34 -29.24 3.02
N THR A 30 -7.68 -29.84 1.88
CA THR A 30 -6.73 -30.19 0.83
C THR A 30 -5.96 -28.91 0.48
N THR A 31 -4.65 -28.88 0.75
CA THR A 31 -3.75 -27.79 0.37
C THR A 31 -3.76 -27.66 -1.15
N ALA A 32 -4.60 -26.78 -1.67
CA ALA A 32 -4.49 -26.31 -3.04
C ALA A 32 -3.09 -25.73 -3.20
N VAL A 33 -2.33 -26.26 -4.17
CA VAL A 33 -1.03 -25.70 -4.54
C VAL A 33 -1.29 -24.27 -5.01
N ILE A 34 -0.99 -23.29 -4.16
CA ILE A 34 -1.10 -21.88 -4.51
C ILE A 34 -0.08 -21.63 -5.61
N ALA A 35 -0.55 -21.40 -6.84
CA ALA A 35 0.32 -21.00 -7.94
C ALA A 35 0.87 -19.60 -7.64
N HIS A 36 2.16 -19.49 -7.38
CA HIS A 36 2.81 -18.19 -7.18
C HIS A 36 3.10 -17.56 -8.53
N GLN A 37 2.76 -16.29 -8.67
CA GLN A 37 3.19 -15.49 -9.82
C GLN A 37 4.55 -14.87 -9.53
N VAL A 38 5.41 -14.90 -10.54
CA VAL A 38 6.78 -14.37 -10.49
C VAL A 38 6.94 -13.34 -11.60
N ILE A 39 7.65 -12.25 -11.32
CA ILE A 39 7.92 -11.19 -12.28
C ILE A 39 9.20 -11.53 -13.06
N THR A 40 9.08 -11.63 -14.38
CA THR A 40 10.20 -11.94 -15.29
C THR A 40 10.77 -10.68 -15.96
N ASP A 41 9.96 -9.63 -16.08
CA ASP A 41 10.38 -8.32 -16.56
C ASP A 41 9.40 -7.22 -16.12
N LEU A 42 9.82 -5.96 -16.21
CA LEU A 42 8.97 -4.80 -16.00
C LEU A 42 9.44 -3.62 -16.86
N THR A 43 8.51 -2.76 -17.27
CA THR A 43 8.84 -1.57 -18.07
C THR A 43 7.80 -0.47 -17.89
N VAL A 44 8.17 0.78 -18.14
CA VAL A 44 7.25 1.92 -18.18
C VAL A 44 7.04 2.34 -19.62
N ARG A 45 5.77 2.51 -20.03
CA ARG A 45 5.40 3.04 -21.34
C ARG A 45 4.79 4.43 -21.19
N LEU A 46 5.24 5.37 -22.02
CA LEU A 46 4.68 6.70 -22.12
C LEU A 46 3.79 6.77 -23.36
N PHE A 47 2.62 7.40 -23.23
CA PHE A 47 1.65 7.59 -24.29
C PHE A 47 1.37 9.08 -24.43
N SER A 48 1.51 9.61 -25.64
CA SER A 48 1.28 11.00 -25.97
C SER A 48 0.33 11.11 -27.16
N PRO A 49 -0.69 11.99 -27.12
CA PRO A 49 -1.58 12.21 -28.25
C PRO A 49 -0.90 12.92 -29.43
N ILE A 50 0.22 13.63 -29.19
CA ILE A 50 0.91 14.46 -30.20
C ILE A 50 1.94 13.65 -30.99
N HIS A 51 2.48 12.60 -30.39
CA HIS A 51 3.37 11.65 -31.05
C HIS A 51 2.88 10.25 -30.73
N PRO A 52 2.10 9.60 -31.63
CA PRO A 52 1.89 8.17 -31.55
C PRO A 52 3.24 7.52 -31.79
N LEU A 53 4.02 7.38 -30.72
CA LEU A 53 5.23 6.58 -30.73
C LEU A 53 4.79 5.21 -31.25
N SER A 54 5.50 4.72 -32.27
CA SER A 54 5.50 3.31 -32.68
C SER A 54 5.96 2.49 -31.48
N THR A 55 5.07 2.30 -30.52
CA THR A 55 5.24 1.38 -29.42
C THR A 55 4.68 0.08 -29.96
N SER A 56 5.57 -0.88 -30.23
CA SER A 56 5.15 -2.26 -30.39
C SER A 56 4.18 -2.59 -29.25
N GLU A 57 2.94 -2.94 -29.56
CA GLU A 57 2.01 -3.32 -28.51
C GLU A 57 2.63 -4.49 -27.73
N LEU A 58 2.69 -4.34 -26.41
CA LEU A 58 3.17 -5.42 -25.55
C LEU A 58 2.13 -6.53 -25.61
N ASP A 59 2.60 -7.78 -25.75
CA ASP A 59 1.70 -8.93 -25.77
C ASP A 59 0.87 -8.96 -24.47
N PRO A 60 -0.47 -8.79 -24.54
CA PRO A 60 -1.33 -8.72 -23.36
C PRO A 60 -1.42 -10.07 -22.63
N HIS A 61 -0.98 -11.18 -23.23
CA HIS A 61 -0.90 -12.48 -22.57
C HIS A 61 0.32 -12.61 -21.65
N VAL A 62 1.34 -11.75 -21.85
CA VAL A 62 2.58 -11.75 -21.06
C VAL A 62 2.61 -10.53 -20.14
N TRP A 63 2.32 -9.35 -20.69
CA TRP A 63 2.45 -8.07 -20.03
C TRP A 63 1.13 -7.60 -19.45
N HIS A 64 1.15 -7.33 -18.15
CA HIS A 64 0.01 -6.86 -17.38
C HIS A 64 0.27 -5.43 -16.95
N ARG A 65 -0.70 -4.55 -17.18
CA ARG A 65 -0.62 -3.15 -16.77
C ARG A 65 -0.95 -3.02 -15.28
N VAL A 66 -0.15 -2.28 -14.54
CA VAL A 66 -0.53 -1.77 -13.22
C VAL A 66 -1.47 -0.58 -13.48
N GLU A 67 -2.72 -0.70 -13.03
CA GLU A 67 -3.82 0.25 -13.30
C GLU A 67 -3.69 1.55 -12.50
N LYS A 68 -2.57 2.25 -12.70
CA LYS A 68 -2.23 3.55 -12.12
C LYS A 68 -1.48 4.40 -13.15
N ASP A 69 -2.07 5.53 -13.53
CA ASP A 69 -1.36 6.50 -14.35
C ASP A 69 -0.27 7.17 -13.51
N LEU A 70 0.98 7.05 -13.95
CA LEU A 70 2.13 7.60 -13.24
C LEU A 70 2.15 9.14 -13.23
N TYR A 71 1.33 9.80 -14.06
CA TYR A 71 1.07 11.25 -14.02
C TYR A 71 -0.19 11.62 -13.25
N LEU A 72 -0.86 10.65 -12.60
CA LEU A 72 -2.07 10.87 -11.82
C LEU A 72 -3.15 11.66 -12.59
N TYR A 73 -3.25 11.41 -13.90
CA TYR A 73 -4.25 12.03 -14.79
C TYR A 73 -4.15 13.57 -14.89
N THR A 74 -3.03 14.16 -14.47
CA THR A 74 -2.80 15.63 -14.47
C THR A 74 -2.14 16.15 -15.76
N SER A 75 -1.80 15.25 -16.68
CA SER A 75 -1.06 15.54 -17.91
C SER A 75 -1.86 15.11 -19.13
N CYS A 76 -1.59 15.74 -20.28
CA CYS A 76 -2.10 15.27 -21.57
C CYS A 76 -1.39 13.99 -22.05
N GLN A 77 -0.29 13.62 -21.40
CA GLN A 77 0.40 12.35 -21.58
C GLN A 77 0.02 11.42 -20.43
N SER A 78 -0.01 10.13 -20.69
CA SER A 78 -0.10 9.11 -19.63
C SER A 78 1.16 8.27 -19.60
N ALA A 79 1.49 7.73 -18.43
CA ALA A 79 2.56 6.76 -18.31
C ALA A 79 2.08 5.59 -17.45
N TRP A 80 2.39 4.38 -17.86
CA TRP A 80 1.89 3.17 -17.21
C TRP A 80 3.03 2.18 -16.98
N LEU A 81 3.02 1.54 -15.82
CA LEU A 81 3.90 0.44 -15.49
C LEU A 81 3.30 -0.87 -16.02
N TYR A 82 4.14 -1.67 -16.67
CA TYR A 82 3.80 -3.01 -17.14
C TYR A 82 4.73 -4.02 -16.49
N VAL A 83 4.18 -5.17 -16.11
CA VAL A 83 4.91 -6.30 -15.51
C VAL A 83 4.66 -7.56 -16.34
N ALA A 84 5.72 -8.30 -16.64
CA ALA A 84 5.63 -9.62 -17.24
C ALA A 84 5.54 -10.67 -16.14
N LEU A 85 4.51 -11.51 -16.18
CA LEU A 85 4.20 -12.47 -15.12
C LEU A 85 4.22 -13.90 -15.65
N VAL A 86 4.83 -14.81 -14.89
CA VAL A 86 4.82 -16.25 -15.16
C VAL A 86 4.42 -16.99 -13.89
N ASN A 87 3.60 -18.04 -14.03
CA ASN A 87 3.31 -18.95 -12.93
C ASN A 87 4.55 -19.76 -12.59
N GLU A 88 4.88 -19.87 -11.31
CA GLU A 88 6.03 -20.63 -10.81
C GLU A 88 6.09 -22.06 -11.39
N THR A 89 4.94 -22.72 -11.54
CA THR A 89 4.84 -24.09 -12.09
C THR A 89 5.22 -24.21 -13.57
N LYS A 90 5.33 -23.09 -14.29
CA LYS A 90 5.73 -23.04 -15.70
C LYS A 90 7.20 -22.65 -15.90
N LEU A 91 7.93 -22.33 -14.82
CA LEU A 91 9.32 -21.94 -14.90
C LEU A 91 10.22 -23.14 -15.19
N VAL A 92 11.18 -22.94 -16.08
CA VAL A 92 12.21 -23.93 -16.42
C VAL A 92 13.61 -23.38 -16.12
N ALA A 93 14.58 -24.30 -15.96
CA ALA A 93 15.96 -23.92 -15.74
C ALA A 93 16.47 -23.06 -16.91
N GLY A 94 16.92 -21.84 -16.61
CA GLY A 94 17.38 -20.87 -17.59
C GLY A 94 16.43 -19.70 -17.84
N ASP A 95 15.16 -19.77 -17.41
CA ASP A 95 14.25 -18.62 -17.42
C ASP A 95 14.83 -17.48 -16.59
N LEU A 96 14.74 -16.24 -17.08
CA LEU A 96 15.22 -15.08 -16.36
C LEU A 96 14.13 -14.52 -15.45
N LEU A 97 14.44 -14.43 -14.16
CA LEU A 97 13.59 -13.83 -13.14
C LEU A 97 14.15 -12.48 -12.72
N VAL A 98 13.27 -11.53 -12.42
CA VAL A 98 13.69 -10.29 -11.75
C VAL A 98 13.99 -10.63 -10.30
N VAL A 99 15.21 -10.40 -9.85
CA VAL A 99 15.63 -10.63 -8.45
C VAL A 99 15.81 -9.33 -7.68
N ASP A 100 16.15 -8.25 -8.38
CA ASP A 100 16.24 -6.93 -7.76
C ASP A 100 15.84 -5.81 -8.72
N ILE A 101 15.34 -4.72 -8.14
CA ILE A 101 14.90 -3.52 -8.85
C ILE A 101 15.40 -2.32 -8.06
N LYS A 102 16.04 -1.38 -8.75
CA LYS A 102 16.47 -0.09 -8.19
C LYS A 102 15.96 1.05 -9.05
N VAL A 103 15.79 2.22 -8.44
CA VAL A 103 15.47 3.46 -9.14
C VAL A 103 16.58 4.46 -8.88
N GLY A 104 17.00 5.21 -9.90
CA GLY A 104 17.96 6.29 -9.74
C GLY A 104 19.21 6.14 -10.61
N ARG A 105 20.39 6.17 -9.97
CA ARG A 105 21.68 6.00 -10.64
C ARG A 105 21.93 4.51 -10.92
N LYS A 106 22.72 4.23 -11.95
CA LYS A 106 23.12 2.85 -12.27
C LYS A 106 23.80 2.22 -11.04
N PRO A 107 23.34 1.06 -10.56
CA PRO A 107 24.03 0.35 -9.50
C PRO A 107 25.44 -0.08 -9.96
N PRO A 108 26.45 -0.12 -9.07
CA PRO A 108 27.75 -0.68 -9.42
C PRO A 108 27.59 -2.16 -9.80
N ASN A 109 28.25 -2.59 -10.88
CA ASN A 109 28.29 -4.01 -11.23
C ASN A 109 29.11 -4.75 -10.16
N SER A 110 28.51 -5.73 -9.48
CA SER A 110 29.19 -6.50 -8.41
C SER A 110 30.04 -7.66 -8.96
N SER A 111 29.78 -8.14 -10.18
CA SER A 111 30.60 -9.14 -10.88
C SER A 111 30.29 -9.14 -12.39
N SER A 112 31.09 -9.87 -13.19
CA SER A 112 30.95 -9.92 -14.66
C SER A 112 29.68 -10.62 -15.17
N ASP A 113 28.99 -11.40 -14.33
CA ASP A 113 27.83 -12.22 -14.73
C ASP A 113 26.46 -11.58 -14.43
N HIS A 114 26.41 -10.56 -13.56
CA HIS A 114 25.16 -9.92 -13.14
C HIS A 114 25.04 -8.52 -13.74
N GLN A 115 24.37 -8.43 -14.90
CA GLN A 115 24.23 -7.17 -15.61
C GLN A 115 22.90 -6.48 -15.26
N TRP A 116 23.00 -5.29 -14.67
CA TRP A 116 21.85 -4.40 -14.51
C TRP A 116 21.37 -3.87 -15.85
N GLU A 117 20.08 -4.01 -16.12
CA GLU A 117 19.43 -3.54 -17.33
C GLU A 117 18.61 -2.29 -17.06
N SER A 118 18.72 -1.30 -17.95
CA SER A 118 17.96 -0.06 -17.85
C SER A 118 16.53 -0.24 -18.36
N ARG A 119 15.58 0.44 -17.71
CA ARG A 119 14.18 0.59 -18.13
C ARG A 119 13.76 2.07 -18.01
N PRO A 120 12.74 2.52 -18.76
CA PRO A 120 12.23 3.90 -18.64
C PRO A 120 11.81 4.24 -17.20
N GLY A 121 11.83 5.53 -16.87
CA GLY A 121 11.57 5.99 -15.49
C GLY A 121 12.76 5.88 -14.55
N GLY A 122 13.98 5.67 -15.08
CA GLY A 122 15.20 5.55 -14.28
C GLY A 122 15.30 4.26 -13.48
N ILE A 123 14.59 3.22 -13.93
CA ILE A 123 14.53 1.91 -13.30
C ILE A 123 15.71 1.07 -13.81
N TRP A 124 16.31 0.32 -12.89
CA TRP A 124 17.32 -0.69 -13.15
C TRP A 124 16.79 -2.03 -12.66
N VAL A 125 16.86 -3.04 -13.52
CA VAL A 125 16.38 -4.40 -13.24
C VAL A 125 17.59 -5.34 -13.25
N LEU A 126 17.72 -6.14 -12.20
CA LEU A 126 18.65 -7.26 -12.16
C LEU A 126 17.88 -8.55 -12.41
N ARG A 127 18.32 -9.31 -13.42
CA ARG A 127 17.72 -10.58 -13.78
C ARG A 127 18.71 -11.73 -13.66
N GLU A 128 18.24 -12.85 -13.15
CA GLU A 128 19.04 -14.05 -12.95
C GLU A 128 18.30 -15.28 -13.44
N LYS A 129 19.06 -16.32 -13.79
CA LYS A 129 18.49 -17.59 -14.23
C LYS A 129 17.81 -18.28 -13.05
N PHE A 130 16.61 -18.77 -13.27
CA PHE A 130 15.88 -19.57 -12.30
C PHE A 130 16.68 -20.81 -11.90
N SER A 131 16.97 -20.92 -10.60
CA SER A 131 17.78 -21.97 -9.98
C SER A 131 16.96 -23.05 -9.26
N GLY A 132 15.62 -22.99 -9.36
CA GLY A 132 14.71 -23.95 -8.73
C GLY A 132 13.95 -23.42 -7.51
N ASN A 133 14.23 -22.20 -7.05
CA ASN A 133 13.43 -21.49 -6.06
C ASN A 133 13.19 -20.02 -6.47
N ILE A 134 12.25 -19.37 -5.79
CA ILE A 134 11.82 -17.99 -6.09
C ILE A 134 11.97 -17.07 -4.88
N ASP A 135 12.75 -17.45 -3.87
CA ASP A 135 12.79 -16.76 -2.58
C ASP A 135 13.38 -15.35 -2.71
N ASP A 136 14.37 -15.19 -3.59
CA ASP A 136 14.96 -13.88 -3.93
C ASP A 136 14.28 -13.21 -5.12
N ALA A 137 13.35 -13.92 -5.80
CA ALA A 137 12.66 -13.37 -6.96
C ALA A 137 11.61 -12.33 -6.55
N VAL A 138 11.43 -11.34 -7.39
CA VAL A 138 10.36 -10.36 -7.28
C VAL A 138 9.04 -11.02 -7.68
N THR A 139 8.08 -11.00 -6.77
CA THR A 139 6.76 -11.65 -6.92
C THR A 139 5.60 -10.66 -6.88
N GLY A 140 5.90 -9.36 -6.75
CA GLY A 140 4.91 -8.29 -6.80
C GLY A 140 5.60 -6.95 -7.03
N VAL A 141 5.02 -6.13 -7.91
CA VAL A 141 5.41 -4.74 -8.12
C VAL A 141 4.14 -3.91 -8.20
N ASP A 142 4.16 -2.77 -7.55
CA ASP A 142 3.07 -1.79 -7.49
C ASP A 142 3.67 -0.38 -7.45
N VAL A 143 2.83 0.64 -7.53
CA VAL A 143 3.23 2.06 -7.48
C VAL A 143 2.44 2.76 -6.38
N LEU A 144 3.13 3.50 -5.50
CA LEU A 144 2.50 4.40 -4.54
C LEU A 144 2.96 5.83 -4.81
N PHE A 145 2.16 6.80 -4.42
CA PHE A 145 2.33 8.20 -4.79
C PHE A 145 2.52 9.08 -3.57
N GLY A 146 3.42 10.07 -3.69
CA GLY A 146 3.71 11.04 -2.64
C GLY A 146 5.10 10.84 -2.02
N VAL A 147 5.65 11.94 -1.52
CA VAL A 147 6.88 11.90 -0.71
C VAL A 147 6.61 11.27 0.66
N ASP A 148 5.37 11.39 1.13
CA ASP A 148 4.77 10.84 2.34
C ASP A 148 4.18 9.44 2.15
N ALA A 149 4.36 8.82 0.97
CA ALA A 149 3.89 7.47 0.69
C ALA A 149 4.52 6.44 1.64
N VAL A 150 3.70 5.48 2.08
CA VAL A 150 4.10 4.34 2.91
C VAL A 150 3.45 3.07 2.37
N ASP A 151 4.13 1.93 2.52
CA ASP A 151 3.57 0.62 2.19
C ASP A 151 3.54 -0.29 3.43
N PRO A 152 2.38 -0.41 4.09
CA PRO A 152 2.27 -1.22 5.30
C PRO A 152 1.95 -2.68 4.99
N ARG A 153 1.91 -3.09 3.72
CA ARG A 153 1.65 -4.50 3.37
C ARG A 153 2.83 -5.38 3.80
N PRO A 154 2.59 -6.56 4.38
CA PRO A 154 3.66 -7.49 4.74
C PRO A 154 4.54 -7.87 3.54
N GLN A 155 5.87 -7.91 3.74
CA GLN A 155 6.88 -8.24 2.73
C GLN A 155 7.00 -7.27 1.54
N TRP A 156 6.27 -6.15 1.54
CA TRP A 156 6.45 -5.09 0.54
C TRP A 156 7.51 -4.09 1.00
N THR A 157 8.27 -3.57 0.05
CA THR A 157 9.29 -2.54 0.30
C THR A 157 9.10 -1.41 -0.70
N LEU A 158 8.79 -0.23 -0.19
CA LEU A 158 8.68 1.00 -0.96
C LEU A 158 10.09 1.55 -1.25
N MET A 159 10.39 1.82 -2.51
CA MET A 159 11.68 2.38 -2.91
C MET A 159 11.82 3.84 -2.46
N GLU A 160 13.01 4.20 -1.96
CA GLU A 160 13.33 5.57 -1.53
C GLU A 160 13.21 6.61 -2.64
N LEU A 161 13.82 6.33 -3.79
CA LEU A 161 13.86 7.26 -4.92
C LEU A 161 12.60 7.12 -5.79
N PRO A 162 11.98 8.25 -6.21
CA PRO A 162 10.85 8.22 -7.12
C PRO A 162 11.30 7.92 -8.55
N LEU A 163 10.35 7.45 -9.36
CA LEU A 163 10.52 7.28 -10.79
C LEU A 163 10.91 8.62 -11.44
N LYS A 164 11.88 8.58 -12.35
CA LYS A 164 12.33 9.74 -13.12
C LYS A 164 11.35 10.04 -14.25
N LEU A 165 10.25 10.69 -13.90
CA LEU A 165 9.19 11.13 -14.82
C LEU A 165 9.23 12.65 -14.96
N GLN A 166 8.83 13.18 -16.12
CA GLN A 166 8.73 14.61 -16.37
C GLN A 166 7.36 15.14 -15.93
N ALA A 167 7.02 14.93 -14.66
CA ALA A 167 5.77 15.41 -14.07
C ALA A 167 5.91 16.87 -13.58
N ARG A 168 4.79 17.58 -13.43
CA ARG A 168 4.78 18.91 -12.79
C ARG A 168 5.10 18.79 -11.30
N ALA A 169 5.62 19.85 -10.70
CA ALA A 169 6.09 19.85 -9.32
C ALA A 169 4.97 19.57 -8.29
N GLU A 170 3.73 19.88 -8.64
CA GLU A 170 2.56 19.70 -7.77
C GLU A 170 2.03 18.26 -7.77
N VAL A 171 2.46 17.44 -8.73
CA VAL A 171 2.00 16.05 -8.87
C VAL A 171 2.75 15.18 -7.86
N PRO A 172 2.04 14.44 -6.99
CA PRO A 172 2.68 13.49 -6.08
C PRO A 172 3.60 12.52 -6.83
N VAL A 173 4.85 12.40 -6.36
CA VAL A 173 5.87 11.58 -7.03
C VAL A 173 5.50 10.09 -7.01
N ALA A 174 5.71 9.38 -8.12
CA ALA A 174 5.48 7.95 -8.21
C ALA A 174 6.69 7.16 -7.67
N ARG A 175 6.48 6.22 -6.75
CA ARG A 175 7.50 5.36 -6.14
C ARG A 175 7.12 3.89 -6.32
N LEU A 176 8.09 3.07 -6.73
CA LEU A 176 7.85 1.63 -6.85
C LEU A 176 7.77 0.99 -5.47
N SER A 177 6.80 0.09 -5.28
CA SER A 177 6.79 -0.84 -4.17
C SER A 177 6.95 -2.26 -4.69
N VAL A 178 7.77 -3.05 -4.00
CA VAL A 178 8.18 -4.38 -4.48
C VAL A 178 8.06 -5.42 -3.38
N ARG A 179 7.52 -6.58 -3.70
CA ARG A 179 7.53 -7.79 -2.86
C ARG A 179 8.48 -8.83 -3.43
N ARG A 180 9.24 -9.49 -2.56
CA ARG A 180 10.13 -10.62 -2.89
C ARG A 180 9.70 -11.90 -2.19
N GLY A 181 10.04 -13.01 -2.83
CA GLY A 181 9.79 -14.34 -2.30
C GLY A 181 8.32 -14.73 -2.31
N ARG A 182 8.06 -15.92 -1.76
CA ARG A 182 6.71 -16.44 -1.57
C ARG A 182 5.97 -15.60 -0.55
N VAL A 183 4.66 -15.45 -0.79
CA VAL A 183 3.76 -14.86 0.20
C VAL A 183 3.78 -15.74 1.43
N MET A 184 4.26 -15.21 2.54
CA MET A 184 4.27 -15.95 3.79
C MET A 184 2.83 -16.21 4.22
N PRO A 185 2.48 -17.46 4.59
CA PRO A 185 1.18 -17.75 5.17
C PRO A 185 0.94 -16.82 6.36
N ARG A 186 -0.26 -16.25 6.42
CA ARG A 186 -0.70 -15.51 7.60
C ARG A 186 -0.58 -16.44 8.81
N PRO A 187 -0.02 -16.01 9.95
CA PRO A 187 -0.08 -16.81 11.16
C PRO A 187 -1.54 -17.15 11.46
N ASP A 188 -1.89 -18.44 11.46
CA ASP A 188 -3.27 -18.92 11.71
C ASP A 188 -3.79 -18.49 13.09
N ALA A 189 -2.89 -18.18 14.01
CA ALA A 189 -3.20 -17.66 15.33
C ALA A 189 -3.49 -16.15 15.28
N ARG A 190 -4.66 -15.78 14.75
CA ARG A 190 -5.25 -14.50 15.13
C ARG A 190 -5.44 -14.54 16.63
N GLU A 191 -4.71 -13.71 17.37
CA GLU A 191 -5.06 -13.51 18.78
C GLU A 191 -6.48 -12.97 18.82
N ALA A 192 -7.40 -13.80 19.31
CA ALA A 192 -8.76 -13.38 19.53
C ALA A 192 -8.76 -12.13 20.39
N LEU A 193 -9.57 -11.14 20.04
CA LEU A 193 -9.75 -9.95 20.87
C LEU A 193 -10.16 -10.39 22.28
N ARG A 194 -9.32 -10.06 23.26
CA ARG A 194 -9.50 -10.46 24.66
C ARG A 194 -9.48 -9.23 25.55
N VAL A 195 -10.31 -9.29 26.58
CA VAL A 195 -10.19 -8.40 27.73
C VAL A 195 -8.83 -8.66 28.39
N ARG A 196 -8.14 -7.59 28.79
CA ARG A 196 -6.85 -7.68 29.47
C ARG A 196 -7.01 -8.34 30.84
N GLU A 197 -5.89 -8.74 31.45
CA GLU A 197 -5.85 -9.32 32.80
C GLU A 197 -6.47 -8.38 33.86
N ASP A 198 -6.42 -7.07 33.65
CA ASP A 198 -7.01 -6.06 34.52
C ASP A 198 -8.53 -5.84 34.31
N GLY A 199 -9.17 -6.65 33.46
CA GLY A 199 -10.60 -6.57 33.17
C GLY A 199 -11.00 -5.43 32.22
N ARG A 200 -10.05 -4.71 31.61
CA ARG A 200 -10.34 -3.59 30.69
C ARG A 200 -10.17 -4.00 29.22
N PHE A 201 -11.00 -3.40 28.37
CA PHE A 201 -10.89 -3.44 26.92
C PHE A 201 -11.02 -2.02 26.37
N LYS A 202 -10.00 -1.55 25.65
CA LYS A 202 -9.97 -0.17 25.13
C LYS A 202 -10.16 -0.16 23.61
N ILE A 203 -11.08 0.67 23.15
CA ILE A 203 -11.33 0.92 21.73
C ILE A 203 -10.99 2.39 21.44
N VAL A 204 -10.23 2.63 20.38
CA VAL A 204 -10.05 3.96 19.81
C VAL A 204 -10.82 4.02 18.50
N GLN A 205 -11.64 5.07 18.32
CA GLN A 205 -12.35 5.31 17.07
C GLN A 205 -11.72 6.50 16.36
N ILE A 206 -11.42 6.33 15.07
CA ILE A 206 -10.86 7.36 14.19
C ILE A 206 -11.83 7.53 13.02
N SER A 207 -12.21 8.77 12.72
CA SER A 207 -13.06 9.12 11.58
C SER A 207 -12.56 10.41 10.93
N ASP A 208 -13.03 10.68 9.70
CA ASP A 208 -12.89 11.98 9.05
C ASP A 208 -11.42 12.44 8.92
N THR A 209 -10.52 11.51 8.58
CA THR A 209 -9.10 11.88 8.34
C THR A 209 -8.93 12.60 7.01
N HIS A 210 -9.82 12.38 6.04
CA HIS A 210 -9.80 13.01 4.72
C HIS A 210 -8.41 13.06 4.05
N MET A 211 -7.66 11.96 4.13
CA MET A 211 -6.32 11.86 3.58
C MET A 211 -6.36 12.01 2.05
N VAL A 212 -5.34 12.66 1.50
CA VAL A 212 -5.17 12.83 0.05
C VAL A 212 -4.03 11.97 -0.48
N THR A 213 -3.85 11.91 -1.80
CA THR A 213 -2.78 11.09 -2.39
C THR A 213 -1.37 11.61 -2.02
N GLY A 214 -1.17 12.93 -1.94
CA GLY A 214 0.07 13.54 -1.48
C GLY A 214 -0.01 14.07 -0.04
N VAL A 215 0.82 15.06 0.29
CA VAL A 215 0.94 15.60 1.67
C VAL A 215 -0.27 16.39 2.18
N GLY A 216 -1.18 16.78 1.29
CA GLY A 216 -2.29 17.68 1.63
C GLY A 216 -1.81 19.07 2.05
N VAL A 217 -2.69 20.06 1.95
CA VAL A 217 -2.36 21.44 2.31
C VAL A 217 -3.46 21.98 3.20
N CYS A 218 -3.10 22.37 4.42
CA CYS A 218 -3.96 23.12 5.31
C CYS A 218 -3.59 24.60 5.26
N ASN A 219 -4.55 25.45 4.88
CA ASN A 219 -4.37 26.92 4.82
C ASN A 219 -5.30 27.66 5.80
N ASP A 220 -6.19 26.94 6.49
CA ASP A 220 -7.25 27.48 7.35
C ASP A 220 -7.11 27.01 8.82
N ALA A 221 -5.96 26.41 9.17
CA ALA A 221 -5.68 26.04 10.55
C ALA A 221 -5.60 27.30 11.44
N ILE A 222 -6.09 27.18 12.67
CA ILE A 222 -6.05 28.23 13.69
C ILE A 222 -5.47 27.68 14.99
N ASP A 223 -4.82 28.52 15.77
CA ASP A 223 -4.34 28.17 17.11
C ASP A 223 -5.47 28.24 18.16
N ALA A 224 -5.13 27.94 19.43
CA ALA A 224 -6.08 27.95 20.54
C ALA A 224 -6.67 29.34 20.83
N ASP A 225 -6.00 30.41 20.38
CA ASP A 225 -6.42 31.80 20.55
C ASP A 225 -7.19 32.31 19.31
N GLY A 226 -7.38 31.46 18.30
CA GLY A 226 -8.11 31.76 17.07
C GLY A 226 -7.27 32.46 15.99
N ASN A 227 -5.94 32.54 16.14
CA ASN A 227 -5.08 33.13 15.13
C ASN A 227 -4.79 32.14 14.00
N PRO A 228 -4.73 32.58 12.73
CA PRO A 228 -4.34 31.72 11.61
C PRO A 228 -2.94 31.15 11.79
N LEU A 229 -2.82 29.85 11.62
CA LEU A 229 -1.55 29.13 11.55
C LEU A 229 -0.99 29.20 10.12
N PRO A 230 0.35 29.10 9.96
CA PRO A 230 0.96 29.06 8.65
C PRO A 230 0.48 27.85 7.85
N LYS A 231 0.55 27.97 6.52
CA LYS A 231 0.33 26.87 5.59
C LYS A 231 1.21 25.68 5.95
N THR A 232 0.60 24.51 6.10
CA THR A 232 1.29 23.27 6.50
C THR A 232 0.81 22.06 5.70
N GLU A 233 1.66 21.03 5.69
CA GLU A 233 1.32 19.71 5.15
C GLU A 233 0.37 19.00 6.11
N ALA A 234 -0.86 18.72 5.67
CA ALA A 234 -1.93 18.25 6.54
C ALA A 234 -1.78 16.77 6.90
N ASP A 235 -1.54 15.92 5.92
CA ASP A 235 -1.54 14.46 6.07
C ASP A 235 -0.43 13.97 7.04
N PRO A 236 0.84 14.44 6.95
CA PRO A 236 1.86 14.08 7.92
C PRO A 236 1.52 14.47 9.36
N LEU A 237 0.85 15.62 9.55
CA LEU A 237 0.39 16.05 10.87
C LEU A 237 -0.71 15.13 11.42
N THR A 238 -1.67 14.74 10.58
CA THR A 238 -2.73 13.78 10.93
C THR A 238 -2.15 12.42 11.29
N VAL A 239 -1.21 11.88 10.51
CA VAL A 239 -0.55 10.59 10.80
C VAL A 239 0.22 10.67 12.12
N LYS A 240 0.95 11.76 12.35
CA LYS A 240 1.67 11.98 13.62
C LYS A 240 0.71 12.05 14.80
N PHE A 241 -0.42 12.75 14.65
CA PHE A 241 -1.44 12.84 15.67
C PHE A 241 -2.03 11.46 16.01
N ILE A 242 -2.41 10.68 14.99
CA ILE A 242 -2.89 9.31 15.16
C ILE A 242 -1.84 8.46 15.90
N GLY A 243 -0.58 8.49 15.46
CA GLY A 243 0.51 7.76 16.10
C GLY A 243 0.64 8.08 17.59
N ASN A 244 0.64 9.38 17.95
CA ASN A 244 0.70 9.82 19.34
C ASN A 244 -0.47 9.29 20.18
N ILE A 245 -1.70 9.35 19.64
CA ILE A 245 -2.88 8.82 20.33
C ILE A 245 -2.75 7.31 20.55
N LEU A 246 -2.29 6.56 19.55
CA LEU A 246 -2.09 5.12 19.68
C LEU A 246 -1.01 4.76 20.73
N ASP A 247 0.05 5.56 20.83
CA ASP A 247 1.14 5.35 21.80
C ASP A 247 0.74 5.68 23.24
N ILE A 248 -0.10 6.71 23.42
CA ILE A 248 -0.65 7.10 24.72
C ILE A 248 -1.73 6.12 25.16
N GLU A 249 -2.72 5.88 24.30
CA GLU A 249 -3.90 5.11 24.65
C GLU A 249 -3.63 3.60 24.68
N LYS A 250 -2.75 3.11 23.80
CA LYS A 250 -2.44 1.70 23.61
C LYS A 250 -3.73 0.86 23.51
N PRO A 251 -4.61 1.09 22.53
CA PRO A 251 -5.92 0.43 22.46
C PRO A 251 -5.79 -1.08 22.17
N ASN A 252 -6.84 -1.85 22.51
CA ASN A 252 -6.97 -3.26 22.11
C ASN A 252 -7.54 -3.42 20.70
N LEU A 253 -8.28 -2.42 20.22
CA LEU A 253 -8.94 -2.40 18.92
C LEU A 253 -9.05 -0.96 18.44
N VAL A 254 -8.84 -0.74 17.15
CA VAL A 254 -9.16 0.54 16.49
C VAL A 254 -10.32 0.34 15.51
N ILE A 255 -11.24 1.31 15.49
CA ILE A 255 -12.34 1.37 14.53
C ILE A 255 -12.11 2.58 13.63
N LEU A 256 -11.89 2.36 12.33
CA LEU A 256 -11.94 3.39 11.31
C LEU A 256 -13.39 3.55 10.88
N ALA A 257 -14.02 4.67 11.26
CA ALA A 257 -15.48 4.85 11.21
C ALA A 257 -15.99 5.58 9.95
N GLY A 258 -15.17 5.67 8.90
CA GLY A 258 -15.53 6.28 7.61
C GLY A 258 -14.86 7.63 7.35
N ASP A 259 -14.93 8.08 6.11
CA ASP A 259 -14.35 9.31 5.57
C ASP A 259 -12.86 9.44 5.89
N GLN A 260 -12.15 8.33 5.72
CA GLN A 260 -10.72 8.30 5.86
C GLN A 260 -10.03 9.00 4.69
N LEU A 261 -10.65 8.99 3.51
CA LEU A 261 -10.13 9.56 2.27
C LEU A 261 -10.93 10.79 1.84
N HIS A 262 -10.24 11.73 1.21
CA HIS A 262 -10.89 12.87 0.56
C HIS A 262 -11.59 12.43 -0.74
N HIS A 263 -12.66 13.13 -1.11
CA HIS A 263 -13.55 12.79 -2.23
C HIS A 263 -12.99 13.03 -3.64
N ASP A 264 -11.79 13.59 -3.75
CA ASP A 264 -11.19 13.97 -5.04
C ASP A 264 -9.69 13.73 -4.96
N ILE A 265 -9.34 12.46 -5.04
CA ILE A 265 -7.96 12.00 -4.95
C ILE A 265 -7.65 11.09 -6.13
N PRO A 266 -6.46 11.24 -6.75
CA PRO A 266 -6.13 10.47 -7.94
C PRO A 266 -5.67 9.03 -7.64
N ASP A 267 -5.32 8.71 -6.39
CA ASP A 267 -5.01 7.34 -5.95
C ASP A 267 -5.43 7.11 -4.48
N SER A 268 -6.47 6.28 -4.28
CA SER A 268 -7.00 5.95 -2.96
C SER A 268 -6.07 5.06 -2.12
N GLN A 269 -5.25 4.22 -2.76
CA GLN A 269 -4.41 3.26 -2.04
C GLN A 269 -3.29 3.96 -1.28
N SER A 270 -2.60 4.92 -1.91
CA SER A 270 -1.54 5.71 -1.27
C SER A 270 -2.09 6.52 -0.09
N ALA A 271 -3.28 7.09 -0.23
CA ALA A 271 -3.96 7.81 0.85
C ALA A 271 -4.36 6.88 2.02
N LEU A 272 -5.01 5.74 1.71
CA LEU A 272 -5.45 4.76 2.71
C LEU A 272 -4.29 4.15 3.49
N PHE A 273 -3.16 3.88 2.82
CA PHE A 273 -2.00 3.28 3.45
C PHE A 273 -1.40 4.16 4.54
N LYS A 274 -1.46 5.49 4.38
CA LYS A 274 -1.08 6.43 5.45
C LYS A 274 -1.93 6.29 6.70
N VAL A 275 -3.22 6.02 6.55
CA VAL A 275 -4.14 5.81 7.68
C VAL A 275 -3.83 4.52 8.40
N VAL A 276 -3.67 3.41 7.66
CA VAL A 276 -3.53 2.07 8.26
C VAL A 276 -2.11 1.76 8.75
N ALA A 277 -1.08 2.41 8.21
CA ALA A 277 0.32 2.17 8.57
C ALA A 277 0.58 2.25 10.09
N PRO A 278 0.21 3.33 10.81
CA PRO A 278 0.50 3.42 12.24
C PRO A 278 -0.20 2.33 13.08
N LEU A 279 -1.30 1.76 12.60
CA LEU A 279 -2.01 0.65 13.26
C LEU A 279 -1.25 -0.67 13.07
N ILE A 280 -0.79 -0.92 11.84
CA ILE A 280 -0.08 -2.14 11.45
C ILE A 280 1.29 -2.20 12.10
N GLU A 281 2.04 -1.09 12.11
CA GLU A 281 3.34 -0.97 12.77
C GLU A 281 3.27 -1.33 14.26
N ARG A 282 2.13 -1.05 14.91
CA ARG A 282 1.88 -1.34 16.33
C ARG A 282 1.20 -2.68 16.55
N SER A 283 0.96 -3.45 15.49
CA SER A 283 0.19 -4.71 15.53
C SER A 283 -1.17 -4.57 16.22
N ILE A 284 -1.82 -3.42 16.06
CA ILE A 284 -3.14 -3.15 16.67
C ILE A 284 -4.21 -3.70 15.73
N PRO A 285 -5.06 -4.63 16.19
CA PRO A 285 -6.21 -5.09 15.41
C PRO A 285 -7.14 -3.92 15.06
N PHE A 286 -7.66 -3.91 13.84
CA PHE A 286 -8.59 -2.86 13.42
C PHE A 286 -9.70 -3.35 12.50
N ALA A 287 -10.83 -2.65 12.58
CA ALA A 287 -11.94 -2.78 11.66
C ALA A 287 -12.15 -1.44 10.94
N ALA A 288 -12.62 -1.50 9.70
CA ALA A 288 -12.89 -0.33 8.89
C ALA A 288 -14.28 -0.41 8.29
N VAL A 289 -14.98 0.72 8.33
CA VAL A 289 -16.16 1.00 7.52
C VAL A 289 -15.84 2.21 6.64
N PHE A 290 -16.45 2.29 5.47
CA PHE A 290 -16.20 3.36 4.50
C PHE A 290 -17.41 4.29 4.42
N GLY A 291 -17.15 5.58 4.61
CA GLY A 291 -18.11 6.67 4.50
C GLY A 291 -18.42 7.01 3.04
N ASN A 292 -19.04 8.17 2.80
CA ASN A 292 -19.40 8.60 1.44
C ASN A 292 -18.17 9.07 0.66
N HIS A 293 -17.28 9.84 1.29
CA HIS A 293 -16.14 10.44 0.60
C HIS A 293 -15.07 9.41 0.22
N ASP A 294 -15.00 8.29 0.94
CA ASP A 294 -14.00 7.24 0.72
C ASP A 294 -14.02 6.63 -0.70
N SER A 295 -15.17 6.65 -1.37
CA SER A 295 -15.35 6.10 -2.72
C SER A 295 -15.95 7.12 -3.69
N GLU A 296 -15.89 8.40 -3.34
CA GLU A 296 -16.30 9.51 -4.19
C GLU A 296 -15.11 9.99 -5.04
N GLY A 297 -15.38 10.41 -6.28
CA GLY A 297 -14.34 10.85 -7.22
C GLY A 297 -14.16 9.91 -8.40
N ILE A 298 -13.67 10.47 -9.51
CA ILE A 298 -13.55 9.76 -10.80
C ILE A 298 -12.47 8.67 -10.80
N HIS A 299 -11.47 8.79 -9.92
CA HIS A 299 -10.34 7.86 -9.79
C HIS A 299 -10.35 7.09 -8.47
N ALA A 300 -11.39 7.28 -7.65
CA ALA A 300 -11.49 6.60 -6.36
C ALA A 300 -11.74 5.10 -6.54
N LEU A 301 -11.13 4.32 -5.65
CA LEU A 301 -11.41 2.89 -5.58
C LEU A 301 -12.85 2.64 -5.09
N THR A 302 -13.47 1.59 -5.63
CA THR A 302 -14.77 1.14 -5.10
C THR A 302 -14.62 0.69 -3.63
N ARG A 303 -15.71 0.72 -2.85
CA ARG A 303 -15.71 0.20 -1.46
C ARG A 303 -15.20 -1.24 -1.37
N MET A 304 -15.53 -2.09 -2.34
CA MET A 304 -15.03 -3.47 -2.38
C MET A 304 -13.52 -3.53 -2.62
N SER A 305 -13.00 -2.69 -3.50
CA SER A 305 -11.57 -2.57 -3.74
C SER A 305 -10.84 -2.03 -2.50
N LEU A 306 -11.40 -1.05 -1.79
CA LEU A 306 -10.85 -0.54 -0.53
C LEU A 306 -10.83 -1.62 0.57
N LEU A 307 -11.90 -2.42 0.69
CA LEU A 307 -11.93 -3.57 1.60
C LEU A 307 -10.82 -4.57 1.27
N SER A 308 -10.58 -4.82 -0.02
CA SER A 308 -9.45 -5.66 -0.47
C SER A 308 -8.11 -5.05 -0.05
N GLN A 309 -7.92 -3.73 -0.20
CA GLN A 309 -6.70 -3.06 0.25
C GLN A 309 -6.46 -3.24 1.76
N VAL A 310 -7.49 -3.00 2.58
CA VAL A 310 -7.42 -3.23 4.03
C VAL A 310 -7.14 -4.70 4.36
N ALA A 311 -7.73 -5.64 3.62
CA ALA A 311 -7.50 -7.06 3.84
C ALA A 311 -6.06 -7.48 3.46
N ASN A 312 -5.44 -6.80 2.51
CA ASN A 312 -4.08 -7.07 2.03
C ASN A 312 -2.99 -6.47 2.93
N THR A 313 -3.33 -5.47 3.74
CA THR A 313 -2.39 -4.85 4.70
C THR A 313 -2.39 -5.53 6.08
N ARG A 314 -3.35 -6.42 6.34
CA ARG A 314 -3.40 -7.20 7.57
C ARG A 314 -2.29 -8.25 7.60
N SER A 315 -1.40 -8.14 8.58
CA SER A 315 -0.45 -9.16 9.02
C SER A 315 -1.16 -10.33 9.70
#